data_AF-A0A8S9RZH1-F1
#
_entry.id   AF-A0A8S9RZH1-F1
#
_cell.length_a   1.000
_cell.length_b   1.000
_cell.length_c   1.000
_cell.angle_alpha   90.00
_cell.angle_beta   90.00
_cell.angle_gamma   90.00
#
_symmetry.space_group_name_H-M   'P 1'
#
loop_
_entity.id
_entity.type
_entity.pdbx_description
1 polymer ?
#
loop_
_entity_poly.entity_id
_entity_poly.type
_entity_poly.pdbx_seq_one_letter_code
_entity_poly.pdbx_strand_id
1 'polypeptide(L)'
;MAGKSLTLSGLGVAIILVMLLLSPEICTGHDYRDALKKSILFFEGQRSGKLPPDQRLKWRRDSALRDGSSAGVDLTGGYYDAGDNVKFGFPMAFTTTMMSWSVIDFGKTMGPELENALKAIKWGTDYLLKATAIPSVVFVQVGDAYSDHNCWERPEDMDTLRTVYKVDKDHPGSEVAGETAAALAAASIVFAKRDLAYSKRLLDRAARVFAFANKYRGAYSDSLRQAVCPFYCNFNGYEDELLWGAAWLHKASKKRVYRLYIVKNKEILRAGETIHEFGWDNKHAGINVLISKMVLMGKSDYFQSFKQNADEFICSLLPGISHPQVEYSLGGLLVKSGGSNMQHVTSLSFLLLTYSNYLSHAKKVVPCGQFTASPALLRQVAKRQVDYILGDNPMKMSYMVGYGSRFPQRIHHRGSSVPSVVDHPARIGCKEGSRYFLSPNPNPNLLIGAVVGGPNVTDDFPDSRPYFQLTEPTTYINAPLLGLLSYFSAHA
;
A
#
# COMPACT_ATOMS: atom_id res chain seq x y z
N MET A 1 62.28 -61.82 -16.36
CA MET A 1 61.05 -62.49 -16.85
C MET A 1 59.90 -61.50 -16.76
N ALA A 2 59.20 -61.37 -17.89
CA ALA A 2 57.87 -60.82 -18.15
C ALA A 2 57.17 -59.90 -17.12
N GLY A 3 56.67 -58.76 -17.61
CA GLY A 3 55.60 -58.00 -16.94
C GLY A 3 55.49 -56.54 -17.35
N LYS A 4 55.30 -56.23 -18.64
CA LYS A 4 54.91 -54.89 -19.10
C LYS A 4 53.45 -54.63 -18.72
N SER A 5 53.17 -53.60 -17.92
CA SER A 5 51.82 -53.08 -17.71
C SER A 5 51.52 -52.03 -18.76
N LEU A 6 50.49 -52.29 -19.57
CA LEU A 6 49.97 -51.40 -20.60
C LEU A 6 49.20 -50.24 -19.95
N THR A 7 49.50 -49.04 -20.41
CA THR A 7 48.77 -47.80 -20.19
C THR A 7 47.39 -47.86 -20.85
N LEU A 8 46.35 -47.50 -20.10
CA LEU A 8 44.99 -47.33 -20.63
C LEU A 8 44.92 -46.03 -21.45
N SER A 9 44.77 -46.17 -22.76
CA SER A 9 44.47 -45.10 -23.70
C SER A 9 42.98 -44.73 -23.65
N GLY A 10 42.72 -43.44 -23.90
CA GLY A 10 41.42 -42.82 -23.76
C GLY A 10 40.34 -43.29 -24.74
N LEU A 11 39.08 -43.16 -24.30
CA LEU A 11 37.93 -43.02 -25.18
C LEU A 11 37.31 -41.65 -24.93
N GLY A 12 37.26 -40.85 -26.00
CA GLY A 12 36.67 -39.52 -26.02
C GLY A 12 35.16 -39.56 -25.86
N VAL A 13 34.64 -38.68 -24.99
CA VAL A 13 33.22 -38.35 -24.92
C VAL A 13 32.96 -37.25 -25.95
N ALA A 14 32.14 -37.57 -26.95
CA ALA A 14 31.66 -36.61 -27.93
C ALA A 14 30.79 -35.55 -27.24
N ILE A 15 31.21 -34.29 -27.30
CA ILE A 15 30.39 -33.14 -26.89
C ILE A 15 29.41 -32.87 -28.02
N ILE A 16 28.15 -33.29 -27.85
CA ILE A 16 27.04 -32.83 -28.69
C ILE A 16 26.70 -31.41 -28.24
N LEU A 17 27.12 -30.42 -29.02
CA LEU A 17 26.75 -29.02 -28.86
C LEU A 17 25.30 -28.84 -29.33
N VAL A 18 24.33 -28.98 -28.43
CA VAL A 18 22.96 -28.53 -28.70
C VAL A 18 22.97 -27.01 -28.63
N MET A 19 23.12 -26.34 -29.79
CA MET A 19 22.74 -24.94 -29.90
C MET A 19 21.22 -24.84 -29.72
N LEU A 20 20.79 -24.48 -28.51
CA LEU A 20 19.45 -23.92 -28.31
C LEU A 20 19.37 -22.62 -29.12
N LEU A 21 18.70 -22.71 -30.26
CA LEU A 21 18.12 -21.56 -30.95
C LEU A 21 17.02 -21.00 -30.04
N LEU A 22 17.42 -20.21 -29.04
CA LEU A 22 16.54 -19.27 -28.38
C LEU A 22 16.22 -18.20 -29.42
N SER A 23 15.06 -18.31 -30.06
CA SER A 23 14.44 -17.16 -30.70
C SER A 23 14.39 -16.04 -29.66
N PRO A 24 14.86 -14.81 -29.96
CA PRO A 24 14.63 -13.70 -29.08
C PRO A 24 13.12 -13.45 -29.10
N GLU A 25 12.39 -13.94 -28.09
CA GLU A 25 11.18 -13.24 -27.72
C GLU A 25 11.63 -11.81 -27.41
N ILE A 26 11.19 -10.88 -28.26
CA ILE A 26 11.32 -9.46 -28.00
C ILE A 26 10.61 -9.27 -26.66
N CYS A 27 11.38 -9.19 -25.58
CA CYS A 27 10.88 -8.79 -24.28
C CYS A 27 10.51 -7.30 -24.41
N THR A 28 9.33 -7.04 -24.95
CA THR A 28 8.74 -5.71 -24.96
C THR A 28 8.57 -5.35 -23.49
N GLY A 29 9.32 -4.36 -23.00
CA GLY A 29 9.21 -3.91 -21.62
C GLY A 29 7.76 -3.57 -21.25
N HIS A 30 7.45 -3.66 -19.95
CA HIS A 30 6.13 -3.34 -19.42
C HIS A 30 5.72 -1.89 -19.70
N ASP A 31 4.45 -1.67 -20.07
CA ASP A 31 3.88 -0.32 -20.20
C ASP A 31 3.47 0.21 -18.83
N TYR A 32 4.42 0.82 -18.12
CA TYR A 32 4.17 1.40 -16.80
C TYR A 32 3.21 2.60 -16.84
N ARG A 33 3.00 3.25 -17.99
CA ARG A 33 2.03 4.37 -18.11
C ARG A 33 0.62 3.81 -18.06
N ASP A 34 0.36 2.75 -18.81
CA ASP A 34 -0.91 2.03 -18.78
C ASP A 34 -1.17 1.43 -17.39
N ALA A 35 -0.18 0.76 -16.79
CA ALA A 35 -0.28 0.24 -15.43
C ALA A 35 -0.59 1.36 -14.41
N LEU A 36 0.04 2.54 -14.52
CA LEU A 36 -0.22 3.68 -13.62
C LEU A 36 -1.67 4.15 -13.73
N LYS A 37 -2.16 4.35 -14.96
CA LYS A 37 -3.55 4.73 -15.22
C LYS A 37 -4.53 3.74 -14.60
N LYS A 38 -4.27 2.43 -14.78
CA LYS A 38 -5.08 1.36 -14.20
C LYS A 38 -5.03 1.37 -12.68
N SER A 39 -3.85 1.48 -12.07
CA SER A 39 -3.70 1.52 -10.62
C SER A 39 -4.43 2.71 -9.97
N ILE A 40 -4.51 3.86 -10.65
CA ILE A 40 -5.34 5.00 -10.21
C ILE A 40 -6.84 4.71 -10.39
N LEU A 41 -7.23 4.05 -11.49
CA LEU A 41 -8.61 3.69 -11.78
C LEU A 41 -9.19 2.74 -10.72
N PHE A 42 -8.39 1.85 -10.15
CA PHE A 42 -8.79 0.98 -9.03
C PHE A 42 -9.40 1.77 -7.87
N PHE A 43 -8.82 2.91 -7.49
CA PHE A 43 -9.37 3.73 -6.41
C PHE A 43 -10.77 4.25 -6.72
N GLU A 44 -11.12 4.49 -7.98
CA GLU A 44 -12.50 4.83 -8.35
C GLU A 44 -13.48 3.69 -8.08
N GLY A 45 -13.00 2.44 -8.17
CA GLY A 45 -13.73 1.22 -7.88
C GLY A 45 -13.93 0.99 -6.39
N GLN A 46 -13.13 1.63 -5.54
CA GLN A 46 -13.24 1.60 -4.08
C GLN A 46 -14.04 2.76 -3.49
N ARG A 47 -14.44 3.78 -4.27
CA ARG A 47 -15.12 4.98 -3.73
C ARG A 47 -16.45 4.61 -3.04
N SER A 48 -16.65 5.02 -1.80
CA SER A 48 -17.94 4.96 -1.11
C SER A 48 -18.61 6.35 -1.13
N GLY A 49 -19.93 6.44 -0.98
CA GLY A 49 -20.67 7.71 -1.00
C GLY A 49 -21.24 8.07 -2.37
N LYS A 50 -21.54 9.36 -2.56
CA LYS A 50 -22.03 9.91 -3.82
C LYS A 50 -20.90 10.10 -4.82
N LEU A 51 -20.92 9.37 -5.92
CA LEU A 51 -19.88 9.38 -6.95
C LEU A 51 -19.91 10.67 -7.77
N PRO A 52 -18.75 11.16 -8.23
CA PRO A 52 -18.70 12.35 -9.05
C PRO A 52 -19.17 12.04 -10.49
N PRO A 53 -19.68 13.03 -11.24
CA PRO A 53 -20.19 12.82 -12.60
C PRO A 53 -19.13 12.32 -13.58
N ASP A 54 -17.85 12.62 -13.33
CA ASP A 54 -16.70 12.19 -14.12
C ASP A 54 -16.12 10.82 -13.71
N GLN A 55 -16.80 10.06 -12.83
CA GLN A 55 -16.47 8.68 -12.48
C GLN A 55 -16.27 7.82 -13.74
N ARG A 56 -15.12 7.14 -13.88
CA ARG A 56 -14.75 6.35 -15.07
C ARG A 56 -15.20 4.90 -14.97
N LEU A 57 -15.14 4.26 -13.79
CA LEU A 57 -15.70 2.92 -13.58
C LEU A 57 -17.23 2.98 -13.47
N LYS A 58 -17.91 2.81 -14.61
CA LYS A 58 -19.36 3.01 -14.75
C LYS A 58 -20.25 1.91 -14.15
N TRP A 59 -19.68 0.77 -13.76
CA TRP A 59 -20.41 -0.29 -13.06
C TRP A 59 -20.65 0.04 -11.57
N ARG A 60 -19.89 0.99 -10.99
CA ARG A 60 -20.14 1.54 -9.65
C ARG A 60 -21.24 2.60 -9.67
N ARG A 61 -22.02 2.68 -8.58
CA ARG A 61 -22.99 3.76 -8.32
C ARG A 61 -22.88 4.28 -6.89
N ASP A 62 -23.70 5.29 -6.60
CA ASP A 62 -23.84 5.89 -5.28
C ASP A 62 -24.20 4.81 -4.25
N SER A 63 -23.50 4.82 -3.12
CA SER A 63 -23.64 3.83 -2.05
C SER A 63 -23.34 4.49 -0.69
N ALA A 64 -23.73 3.87 0.41
CA ALA A 64 -23.41 4.34 1.77
C ALA A 64 -23.87 5.78 2.09
N LEU A 65 -24.96 6.23 1.46
CA LEU A 65 -25.40 7.64 1.51
C LEU A 65 -25.92 8.09 2.88
N ARG A 66 -26.00 7.18 3.85
CA ARG A 66 -26.45 7.45 5.22
C ARG A 66 -25.35 7.27 6.26
N ASP A 67 -24.11 7.02 5.83
CA ASP A 67 -22.97 6.85 6.75
C ASP A 67 -22.83 8.04 7.70
N GLY A 68 -22.78 7.75 9.00
CA GLY A 68 -22.68 8.77 10.05
C GLY A 68 -24.01 9.21 10.67
N SER A 69 -25.16 8.91 10.03
CA SER A 69 -26.47 9.42 10.47
C SER A 69 -26.82 8.99 11.90
N SER A 70 -26.47 7.76 12.31
CA SER A 70 -26.69 7.24 13.67
C SER A 70 -25.88 7.98 14.74
N ALA A 71 -24.80 8.65 14.34
CA ALA A 71 -23.95 9.47 15.21
C ALA A 71 -24.18 10.98 15.00
N GLY A 72 -25.21 11.39 14.24
CA GLY A 72 -25.53 12.79 13.99
C GLY A 72 -24.49 13.54 13.15
N VAL A 73 -23.70 12.84 12.33
CA VAL A 73 -22.63 13.40 11.50
C VAL A 73 -22.74 12.93 10.05
N ASP A 74 -22.12 13.66 9.12
CA ASP A 74 -21.93 13.18 7.75
C ASP A 74 -20.58 12.46 7.66
N LEU A 75 -20.62 11.14 7.47
CA LEU A 75 -19.46 10.32 7.17
C LEU A 75 -19.58 9.68 5.78
N THR A 76 -20.38 10.22 4.86
CA THR A 76 -20.41 9.77 3.46
C THR A 76 -19.09 10.08 2.74
N GLY A 77 -18.72 9.25 1.76
CA GLY A 77 -17.43 9.36 1.07
C GLY A 77 -16.40 8.34 1.56
N GLY A 78 -15.14 8.56 1.22
CA GLY A 78 -14.02 7.69 1.60
C GLY A 78 -13.93 6.44 0.72
N TYR A 79 -13.05 5.52 1.10
CA TYR A 79 -12.83 4.28 0.37
C TYR A 79 -13.35 3.08 1.14
N TYR A 80 -13.99 2.14 0.44
CA TYR A 80 -14.07 0.77 0.93
C TYR A 80 -12.67 0.17 0.95
N ASP A 81 -12.38 -0.61 1.99
CA ASP A 81 -11.02 -1.01 2.32
C ASP A 81 -10.43 -2.03 1.33
N ALA A 82 -11.20 -3.08 1.05
CA ALA A 82 -10.76 -4.24 0.28
C ALA A 82 -11.88 -4.78 -0.62
N GLY A 83 -12.22 -6.07 -0.50
CA GLY A 83 -13.36 -6.70 -1.17
C GLY A 83 -14.71 -6.47 -0.49
N ASP A 84 -14.70 -5.79 0.66
CA ASP A 84 -15.83 -5.52 1.56
C ASP A 84 -16.41 -4.12 1.41
N ASN A 85 -17.46 -3.83 2.19
CA ASN A 85 -18.10 -2.51 2.22
C ASN A 85 -17.84 -1.76 3.53
N VAL A 86 -16.81 -2.17 4.30
CA VAL A 86 -16.39 -1.49 5.53
C VAL A 86 -15.42 -0.37 5.19
N LYS A 87 -15.50 0.72 5.94
CA LYS A 87 -14.54 1.83 5.89
C LYS A 87 -13.64 1.79 7.11
N PHE A 88 -12.55 1.04 7.02
CA PHE A 88 -11.52 1.01 8.07
C PHE A 88 -10.61 2.25 7.96
N GLY A 89 -10.64 3.09 8.99
CA GLY A 89 -9.96 4.39 8.98
C GLY A 89 -8.44 4.28 9.04
N PHE A 90 -7.91 3.26 9.73
CA PHE A 90 -6.46 3.09 9.88
C PHE A 90 -5.76 2.77 8.55
N PRO A 91 -6.11 1.69 7.83
CA PRO A 91 -5.55 1.43 6.50
C PRO A 91 -5.92 2.50 5.47
N MET A 92 -7.10 3.13 5.55
CA MET A 92 -7.46 4.23 4.64
C MET A 92 -6.58 5.47 4.81
N ALA A 93 -6.22 5.80 6.06
CA ALA A 93 -5.28 6.87 6.35
C ALA A 93 -3.90 6.54 5.78
N PHE A 94 -3.40 5.33 5.99
CA PHE A 94 -2.13 4.86 5.41
C PHE A 94 -2.12 4.91 3.88
N THR A 95 -3.17 4.40 3.24
CA THR A 95 -3.42 4.52 1.79
C THR A 95 -3.30 5.97 1.33
N THR A 96 -3.93 6.91 2.04
CA THR A 96 -3.92 8.34 1.69
C THR A 96 -2.53 8.96 1.88
N THR A 97 -1.80 8.56 2.93
CA THR A 97 -0.40 8.95 3.13
C THR A 97 0.48 8.45 1.98
N MET A 98 0.34 7.19 1.57
CA MET A 98 1.16 6.57 0.52
C MET A 98 0.88 7.14 -0.88
N MET A 99 -0.39 7.41 -1.22
CA MET A 99 -0.72 8.13 -2.46
C MET A 99 -0.11 9.55 -2.44
N SER A 100 -0.19 10.24 -1.31
CA SER A 100 0.40 11.57 -1.14
C SER A 100 1.93 11.55 -1.26
N TRP A 101 2.60 10.59 -0.62
CA TRP A 101 4.04 10.43 -0.72
C TRP A 101 4.47 10.13 -2.15
N SER A 102 3.75 9.25 -2.84
CA SER A 102 3.96 8.95 -4.26
C SER A 102 3.92 10.21 -5.13
N VAL A 103 2.94 11.09 -4.94
CA VAL A 103 2.85 12.35 -5.68
C VAL A 103 3.95 13.35 -5.26
N ILE A 104 4.33 13.39 -3.98
CA ILE A 104 5.38 14.30 -3.49
C ILE A 104 6.74 14.00 -4.13
N ASP A 105 7.15 12.73 -4.16
CA ASP A 105 8.48 12.36 -4.65
C ASP A 105 8.49 12.03 -6.15
N PHE A 106 7.39 11.55 -6.72
CA PHE A 106 7.32 11.07 -8.11
C PHE A 106 6.19 11.70 -8.95
N GLY A 107 5.45 12.69 -8.44
CA GLY A 107 4.31 13.28 -9.16
C GLY A 107 4.68 13.98 -10.47
N LYS A 108 5.92 14.46 -10.61
CA LYS A 108 6.38 15.13 -11.84
C LYS A 108 6.41 14.21 -13.07
N THR A 109 6.52 12.90 -12.87
CA THR A 109 6.61 11.92 -13.96
C THR A 109 5.27 11.22 -14.25
N MET A 110 4.21 11.52 -13.48
CA MET A 110 2.87 10.94 -13.68
C MET A 110 2.18 11.40 -14.98
N GLY A 111 2.69 12.46 -15.62
CA GLY A 111 2.08 13.02 -16.83
C GLY A 111 0.60 13.38 -16.62
N PRO A 112 -0.31 13.01 -17.55
CA PRO A 112 -1.73 13.37 -17.46
C PRO A 112 -2.45 12.69 -16.28
N GLU A 113 -1.94 11.55 -15.79
CA GLU A 113 -2.55 10.84 -14.67
C GLU A 113 -2.33 11.53 -13.31
N LEU A 114 -1.48 12.56 -13.26
CA LEU A 114 -1.30 13.37 -12.06
C LEU A 114 -2.63 13.92 -11.55
N GLU A 115 -3.49 14.46 -12.42
CA GLU A 115 -4.79 15.01 -12.01
C GLU A 115 -5.73 13.94 -11.44
N ASN A 116 -5.71 12.72 -11.98
CA ASN A 116 -6.49 11.61 -11.43
C ASN A 116 -5.94 11.13 -10.09
N ALA A 117 -4.61 11.10 -9.91
CA ALA A 117 -3.98 10.80 -8.62
C ALA A 117 -4.35 11.86 -7.56
N LEU A 118 -4.43 13.15 -7.93
CA LEU A 118 -4.89 14.20 -7.02
C LEU A 118 -6.34 14.02 -6.61
N LYS A 119 -7.23 13.65 -7.55
CA LYS A 119 -8.63 13.32 -7.23
C LYS A 119 -8.70 12.13 -6.27
N ALA A 120 -7.85 11.11 -6.45
CA ALA A 120 -7.78 9.97 -5.55
C ALA A 120 -7.33 10.37 -4.12
N ILE A 121 -6.30 11.21 -3.99
CA ILE A 121 -5.87 11.75 -2.69
C ILE A 121 -6.96 12.62 -2.06
N LYS A 122 -7.60 13.48 -2.88
CA LYS A 122 -8.64 14.38 -2.40
C LYS A 122 -9.84 13.60 -1.86
N TRP A 123 -10.25 12.52 -2.51
CA TRP A 123 -11.35 11.66 -2.05
C TRP A 123 -11.10 11.09 -0.64
N GLY A 124 -9.89 10.59 -0.39
CA GLY A 124 -9.49 10.11 0.94
C GLY A 124 -9.46 11.24 1.97
N THR A 125 -8.82 12.36 1.64
CA THR A 125 -8.70 13.49 2.56
C THR A 125 -10.00 14.21 2.87
N ASP A 126 -10.93 14.32 1.91
CA ASP A 126 -12.27 14.87 2.15
C ASP A 126 -13.00 14.04 3.21
N TYR A 127 -12.90 12.71 3.16
CA TYR A 127 -13.45 11.83 4.19
C TYR A 127 -12.72 11.97 5.53
N LEU A 128 -11.38 11.98 5.54
CA LEU A 128 -10.61 12.14 6.79
C LEU A 128 -10.90 13.49 7.47
N LEU A 129 -11.18 14.55 6.72
CA LEU A 129 -11.62 15.84 7.26
C LEU A 129 -13.00 15.77 7.93
N LYS A 130 -13.92 14.95 7.41
CA LYS A 130 -15.23 14.66 8.04
C LYS A 130 -15.05 13.80 9.28
N ALA A 131 -14.28 12.72 9.17
CA ALA A 131 -14.01 11.77 10.25
C ALA A 131 -13.29 12.40 11.45
N THR A 132 -12.63 13.54 11.25
CA THR A 132 -11.94 14.27 12.31
C THR A 132 -12.60 15.62 12.61
N ALA A 133 -13.82 15.89 12.11
CA ALA A 133 -14.44 17.21 12.14
C ALA A 133 -14.65 17.74 13.57
N ILE A 134 -15.06 16.87 14.48
CA ILE A 134 -15.33 17.16 15.89
C ILE A 134 -14.00 17.20 16.66
N PRO A 135 -13.72 18.25 17.47
CA PRO A 135 -12.51 18.31 18.28
C PRO A 135 -12.37 17.11 19.22
N SER A 136 -11.17 16.55 19.32
CA SER A 136 -10.84 15.40 20.19
C SER A 136 -11.67 14.14 19.95
N VAL A 137 -12.25 14.00 18.76
CA VAL A 137 -12.93 12.79 18.28
C VAL A 137 -12.37 12.43 16.91
N VAL A 138 -12.06 11.15 16.72
CA VAL A 138 -11.71 10.59 15.41
C VAL A 138 -12.66 9.42 15.15
N PHE A 139 -13.45 9.51 14.09
CA PHE A 139 -14.25 8.39 13.60
C PHE A 139 -13.33 7.44 12.84
N VAL A 140 -13.20 6.21 13.35
CA VAL A 140 -12.18 5.25 12.91
C VAL A 140 -12.75 4.14 12.05
N GLN A 141 -14.07 3.92 12.08
CA GLN A 141 -14.72 2.89 11.28
C GLN A 141 -16.18 3.22 11.01
N VAL A 142 -16.66 2.90 9.81
CA VAL A 142 -18.09 2.86 9.47
C VAL A 142 -18.40 1.53 8.81
N GLY A 143 -19.31 0.77 9.42
CA GLY A 143 -19.57 -0.63 9.08
C GLY A 143 -19.23 -1.55 10.25
N ASP A 144 -20.18 -2.38 10.66
CA ASP A 144 -19.90 -3.54 11.51
C ASP A 144 -19.31 -4.65 10.64
N ALA A 145 -18.05 -4.98 10.89
CA ALA A 145 -17.29 -5.87 10.01
C ALA A 145 -17.86 -7.29 9.97
N TYR A 146 -18.36 -7.82 11.10
CA TYR A 146 -18.98 -9.13 11.13
C TYR A 146 -20.29 -9.18 10.33
N SER A 147 -21.13 -8.16 10.47
CA SER A 147 -22.36 -8.02 9.67
C SER A 147 -22.04 -7.91 8.18
N ASP A 148 -21.08 -7.07 7.81
CA ASP A 148 -20.64 -6.88 6.41
C ASP A 148 -20.08 -8.17 5.82
N HIS A 149 -19.19 -8.84 6.57
CA HIS A 149 -18.50 -10.05 6.12
C HIS A 149 -19.37 -11.28 6.09
N ASN A 150 -20.48 -11.28 6.82
CA ASN A 150 -21.52 -12.30 6.71
C ASN A 150 -22.36 -12.17 5.41
N CYS A 151 -22.22 -11.08 4.66
CA CYS A 151 -22.98 -10.79 3.45
C CYS A 151 -22.10 -10.70 2.21
N TRP A 152 -22.65 -11.11 1.06
CA TRP A 152 -22.02 -10.92 -0.24
C TRP A 152 -22.93 -10.12 -1.16
N GLU A 153 -22.87 -8.80 -1.04
CA GLU A 153 -23.77 -7.86 -1.72
C GLU A 153 -22.98 -6.72 -2.35
N ARG A 154 -23.48 -6.17 -3.47
CA ARG A 154 -22.87 -4.99 -4.07
C ARG A 154 -23.08 -3.77 -3.14
N PRO A 155 -22.13 -2.82 -3.10
CA PRO A 155 -22.20 -1.67 -2.18
C PRO A 155 -23.50 -0.86 -2.26
N GLU A 156 -24.14 -0.83 -3.43
CA GLU A 156 -25.36 -0.10 -3.72
C GLU A 156 -26.61 -0.71 -3.07
N ASP A 157 -26.62 -2.03 -2.84
CA ASP A 157 -27.76 -2.78 -2.32
C ASP A 157 -27.67 -3.06 -0.81
N MET A 158 -26.57 -2.64 -0.20
CA MET A 158 -26.20 -3.08 1.14
C MET A 158 -27.23 -2.71 2.22
N ASP A 159 -27.58 -3.68 3.06
CA ASP A 159 -28.41 -3.50 4.26
C ASP A 159 -27.75 -3.94 5.57
N THR A 160 -26.48 -4.30 5.49
CA THR A 160 -25.66 -4.60 6.67
C THR A 160 -25.55 -3.42 7.63
N LEU A 161 -25.29 -3.73 8.91
CA LEU A 161 -25.19 -2.71 9.95
C LEU A 161 -24.01 -1.76 9.67
N ARG A 162 -24.31 -0.47 9.49
CA ARG A 162 -23.31 0.58 9.24
C ARG A 162 -22.94 1.35 10.50
N THR A 163 -22.60 0.61 11.56
CA THR A 163 -22.21 1.15 12.87
C THR A 163 -21.03 2.09 12.75
N VAL A 164 -21.08 3.20 13.50
CA VAL A 164 -20.02 4.22 13.52
C VAL A 164 -19.19 4.03 14.78
N TYR A 165 -17.89 3.78 14.62
CA TYR A 165 -16.95 3.66 15.72
C TYR A 165 -16.01 4.86 15.76
N LYS A 166 -15.65 5.29 16.97
CA LYS A 166 -14.81 6.45 17.20
C LYS A 166 -13.83 6.20 18.34
N VAL A 167 -12.76 6.97 18.35
CA VAL A 167 -11.87 7.17 19.50
C VAL A 167 -12.01 8.60 20.00
N ASP A 168 -11.86 8.78 21.31
CA ASP A 168 -11.95 10.06 21.99
C ASP A 168 -11.00 10.10 23.20
N LYS A 169 -11.16 11.11 24.06
CA LYS A 169 -10.26 11.32 25.21
C LYS A 169 -10.30 10.18 26.23
N ASP A 170 -11.44 9.48 26.33
CA ASP A 170 -11.68 8.43 27.32
C ASP A 170 -11.38 7.05 26.71
N HIS A 171 -11.46 6.94 25.38
CA HIS A 171 -11.13 5.75 24.58
C HIS A 171 -10.13 6.13 23.49
N PRO A 172 -8.83 6.30 23.83
CA PRO A 172 -7.84 6.80 22.88
C PRO A 172 -7.55 5.83 21.74
N GLY A 173 -6.97 6.37 20.66
CA GLY A 173 -6.47 5.62 19.50
C GLY A 173 -5.37 6.40 18.82
N SER A 174 -4.18 6.34 19.40
CA SER A 174 -3.01 7.13 19.02
C SER A 174 -2.48 6.78 17.64
N GLU A 175 -2.52 5.50 17.29
CA GLU A 175 -2.10 4.94 16.01
C GLU A 175 -2.97 5.51 14.87
N VAL A 176 -4.27 5.22 14.87
CA VAL A 176 -5.18 5.65 13.82
C VAL A 176 -5.28 7.17 13.72
N ALA A 177 -5.21 7.90 14.84
CA ALA A 177 -5.14 9.35 14.83
C ALA A 177 -3.79 9.87 14.32
N GLY A 178 -2.67 9.25 14.68
CA GLY A 178 -1.34 9.58 14.21
C GLY A 178 -1.19 9.38 12.70
N GLU A 179 -1.68 8.26 12.16
CA GLU A 179 -1.71 7.99 10.72
C GLU A 179 -2.67 8.95 9.99
N THR A 180 -3.83 9.27 10.57
CA THR A 180 -4.74 10.28 9.99
C THR A 180 -4.06 11.67 9.93
N ALA A 181 -3.29 12.04 10.96
CA ALA A 181 -2.51 13.27 10.94
C ALA A 181 -1.41 13.22 9.88
N ALA A 182 -0.72 12.08 9.71
CA ALA A 182 0.27 11.88 8.65
C ALA A 182 -0.34 12.05 7.25
N ALA A 183 -1.50 11.43 7.00
CA ALA A 183 -2.21 11.51 5.73
C ALA A 183 -2.58 12.95 5.36
N LEU A 184 -3.19 13.68 6.30
CA LEU A 184 -3.59 15.07 6.11
C LEU A 184 -2.36 15.99 5.94
N ALA A 185 -1.29 15.78 6.71
CA ALA A 185 -0.05 16.54 6.59
C ALA A 185 0.65 16.28 5.24
N ALA A 186 0.76 15.02 4.79
CA ALA A 186 1.33 14.67 3.50
C ALA A 186 0.52 15.29 2.36
N ALA A 187 -0.80 15.14 2.37
CA ALA A 187 -1.68 15.72 1.36
C ALA A 187 -1.62 17.25 1.34
N SER A 188 -1.42 17.92 2.48
CA SER A 188 -1.26 19.37 2.51
C SER A 188 -0.08 19.84 1.63
N ILE A 189 1.00 19.06 1.54
CA ILE A 189 2.15 19.35 0.67
C ILE A 189 1.74 19.21 -0.81
N VAL A 190 0.98 18.17 -1.15
CA VAL A 190 0.51 17.89 -2.51
C VAL A 190 -0.34 19.04 -3.06
N PHE A 191 -1.21 19.62 -2.22
CA PHE A 191 -2.13 20.68 -2.62
C PHE A 191 -1.58 22.10 -2.42
N ALA A 192 -0.42 22.28 -1.77
CA ALA A 192 0.10 23.60 -1.38
C ALA A 192 0.19 24.63 -2.53
N LYS A 193 0.49 24.17 -3.75
CA LYS A 193 0.60 25.05 -4.94
C LYS A 193 -0.66 25.09 -5.82
N ARG A 194 -1.63 24.20 -5.57
CA ARG A 194 -2.83 24.01 -6.41
C ARG A 194 -4.08 24.57 -5.76
N ASP A 195 -4.21 24.36 -4.46
CA ASP A 195 -5.29 24.84 -3.63
C ASP A 195 -4.74 25.17 -2.23
N LEU A 196 -4.33 26.43 -2.07
CA LEU A 196 -3.72 26.89 -0.83
C LEU A 196 -4.70 26.85 0.35
N ALA A 197 -5.98 27.11 0.11
CA ALA A 197 -7.00 27.10 1.15
C ALA A 197 -7.24 25.68 1.67
N TYR A 198 -7.39 24.72 0.76
CA TYR A 198 -7.51 23.31 1.11
C TYR A 198 -6.24 22.78 1.78
N SER A 199 -5.05 23.11 1.27
CA SER A 199 -3.77 22.76 1.87
C SER A 199 -3.65 23.24 3.33
N LYS A 200 -4.00 24.50 3.62
CA LYS A 200 -4.01 25.05 4.98
C LYS A 200 -5.00 24.32 5.87
N ARG A 201 -6.23 24.06 5.39
CA ARG A 201 -7.24 23.31 6.13
C ARG A 201 -6.75 21.89 6.50
N LEU A 202 -6.10 21.20 5.57
CA LEU A 202 -5.50 19.88 5.82
C LEU A 202 -4.42 19.95 6.89
N LEU A 203 -3.48 20.88 6.77
CA LEU A 203 -2.36 21.02 7.72
C LEU A 203 -2.83 21.41 9.12
N ASP A 204 -3.80 22.31 9.22
CA ASP A 204 -4.39 22.72 10.49
C ASP A 204 -5.14 21.58 11.16
N ARG A 205 -5.88 20.77 10.39
CA ARG A 205 -6.53 19.57 10.92
C ARG A 205 -5.49 18.54 11.36
N ALA A 206 -4.47 18.28 10.55
CA ALA A 206 -3.39 17.35 10.88
C ALA A 206 -2.73 17.68 12.22
N ALA A 207 -2.42 18.97 12.46
CA ALA A 207 -1.83 19.43 13.71
C ALA A 207 -2.74 19.17 14.93
N ARG A 208 -4.06 19.38 14.79
CA ARG A 208 -5.03 19.14 15.85
C ARG A 208 -5.21 17.65 16.15
N VAL A 209 -5.31 16.82 15.12
CA VAL A 209 -5.46 15.36 15.26
C VAL A 209 -4.21 14.75 15.87
N PHE A 210 -3.01 15.19 15.46
CA PHE A 210 -1.76 14.77 16.10
C PHE A 210 -1.67 15.19 17.57
N ALA A 211 -2.10 16.42 17.90
CA ALA A 211 -2.12 16.88 19.28
C ALA A 211 -3.06 16.02 20.15
N PHE A 212 -4.19 15.56 19.61
CA PHE A 212 -5.07 14.59 20.26
C PHE A 212 -4.35 13.25 20.47
N ALA A 213 -3.79 12.66 19.39
CA ALA A 213 -3.09 11.38 19.44
C ALA A 213 -1.96 11.37 20.49
N ASN A 214 -1.13 12.42 20.52
CA ASN A 214 -0.01 12.49 21.45
C ASN A 214 -0.45 12.77 22.89
N LYS A 215 -1.56 13.50 23.10
CA LYS A 215 -2.04 13.88 24.44
C LYS A 215 -2.78 12.72 25.13
N TYR A 216 -3.58 11.97 24.37
CA TYR A 216 -4.38 10.86 24.88
C TYR A 216 -3.84 9.56 24.28
N ARG A 217 -2.85 8.98 24.97
CA ARG A 217 -2.12 7.82 24.48
C ARG A 217 -2.82 6.51 24.79
N GLY A 218 -2.88 5.62 23.81
CA GLY A 218 -3.47 4.29 23.93
C GLY A 218 -3.83 3.73 22.56
N ALA A 219 -3.92 2.40 22.48
CA ALA A 219 -4.27 1.73 21.25
C ALA A 219 -5.80 1.71 21.08
N TYR A 220 -6.29 1.99 19.87
CA TYR A 220 -7.73 1.94 19.60
C TYR A 220 -8.32 0.55 19.82
N SER A 221 -7.50 -0.49 19.66
CA SER A 221 -7.86 -1.89 19.90
C SER A 221 -8.09 -2.19 21.38
N ASP A 222 -7.64 -1.34 22.32
CA ASP A 222 -7.91 -1.51 23.75
C ASP A 222 -9.40 -1.30 24.05
N SER A 223 -10.01 -0.31 23.39
CA SER A 223 -11.44 0.03 23.58
C SER A 223 -12.35 -0.58 22.52
N LEU A 224 -11.85 -0.80 21.30
CA LEU A 224 -12.63 -1.21 20.14
C LEU A 224 -12.30 -2.62 19.64
N ARG A 225 -11.64 -3.47 20.47
CA ARG A 225 -11.17 -4.80 20.07
C ARG A 225 -12.20 -5.59 19.26
N GLN A 226 -13.45 -5.64 19.75
CA GLN A 226 -14.53 -6.41 19.10
C GLN A 226 -14.94 -5.89 17.72
N ALA A 227 -14.65 -4.62 17.41
CA ALA A 227 -15.01 -4.00 16.14
C ALA A 227 -13.87 -4.02 15.12
N VAL A 228 -12.62 -3.91 15.60
CA VAL A 228 -11.43 -3.74 14.74
C VAL A 228 -10.61 -5.02 14.60
N CYS A 229 -10.66 -5.94 15.57
CA CYS A 229 -9.99 -7.24 15.50
C CYS A 229 -10.97 -8.34 15.04
N PRO A 230 -10.51 -9.32 14.24
CA PRO A 230 -9.13 -9.57 13.81
C PRO A 230 -8.69 -8.81 12.54
N PHE A 231 -9.48 -7.84 12.07
CA PHE A 231 -9.28 -7.19 10.77
C PHE A 231 -8.04 -6.28 10.73
N TYR A 232 -8.03 -5.23 11.55
CA TYR A 232 -6.95 -4.27 11.68
C TYR A 232 -6.62 -4.06 13.15
N CYS A 233 -6.18 -5.11 13.85
CA CYS A 233 -5.69 -4.90 15.22
C CYS A 233 -4.46 -4.00 15.21
N ASN A 234 -4.23 -3.29 16.31
CA ASN A 234 -2.92 -2.75 16.60
C ASN A 234 -1.99 -3.89 17.07
N PHE A 235 -1.01 -4.27 16.26
CA PHE A 235 -0.02 -5.29 16.62
C PHE A 235 1.33 -4.69 17.03
N ASN A 236 1.69 -3.53 16.50
CA ASN A 236 3.03 -2.94 16.65
C ASN A 236 3.14 -1.84 17.72
N GLY A 237 2.01 -1.42 18.29
CA GLY A 237 1.93 -0.26 19.18
C GLY A 237 1.43 0.98 18.46
N TYR A 238 1.55 2.14 19.08
CA TYR A 238 1.18 3.43 18.48
C TYR A 238 2.37 4.40 18.40
N GLU A 239 3.53 3.95 18.90
CA GLU A 239 4.74 4.71 19.04
C GLU A 239 5.28 5.16 17.67
N ASP A 240 5.23 4.28 16.68
CA ASP A 240 5.63 4.59 15.32
C ASP A 240 4.67 5.56 14.63
N GLU A 241 3.35 5.45 14.78
CA GLU A 241 2.43 6.45 14.23
C GLU A 241 2.64 7.84 14.84
N LEU A 242 3.03 7.94 16.11
CA LEU A 242 3.39 9.22 16.72
C LEU A 242 4.66 9.81 16.12
N LEU A 243 5.67 8.99 15.82
CA LEU A 243 6.87 9.46 15.12
C LEU A 243 6.58 9.80 13.65
N TRP A 244 5.76 8.99 12.99
CA TRP A 244 5.36 9.14 11.60
C TRP A 244 4.53 10.40 11.36
N GLY A 245 3.50 10.62 12.18
CA GLY A 245 2.70 11.83 12.18
C GLY A 245 3.55 13.08 12.43
N ALA A 246 4.48 13.01 13.40
CA ALA A 246 5.43 14.11 13.65
C ALA A 246 6.37 14.35 12.46
N ALA A 247 6.87 13.31 11.80
CA ALA A 247 7.75 13.41 10.64
C ALA A 247 7.06 14.10 9.47
N TRP A 248 5.82 13.73 9.16
CA TRP A 248 5.02 14.39 8.12
C TRP A 248 4.65 15.82 8.48
N LEU A 249 4.25 16.09 9.72
CA LEU A 249 3.99 17.45 10.19
C LEU A 249 5.23 18.33 10.14
N HIS A 250 6.40 17.79 10.49
CA HIS A 250 7.67 18.50 10.33
C HIS A 250 7.96 18.79 8.86
N LYS A 251 7.78 17.80 7.98
CA LYS A 251 8.00 17.95 6.54
C LYS A 251 7.07 18.98 5.91
N ALA A 252 5.79 19.00 6.31
CA ALA A 252 4.78 19.91 5.78
C ALA A 252 4.91 21.34 6.33
N SER A 253 5.00 21.49 7.66
CA SER A 253 4.95 22.81 8.32
C SER A 253 6.31 23.49 8.49
N LYS A 254 7.41 22.72 8.42
CA LYS A 254 8.77 23.14 8.82
C LYS A 254 8.90 23.67 10.26
N LYS A 255 7.86 23.52 11.09
CA LYS A 255 7.90 24.00 12.48
C LYS A 255 8.90 23.20 13.30
N ARG A 256 9.66 23.91 14.14
CA ARG A 256 10.70 23.35 15.02
C ARG A 256 10.13 22.39 16.07
N VAL A 257 8.89 22.59 16.51
CA VAL A 257 8.25 21.77 17.55
C VAL A 257 8.20 20.28 17.17
N TYR A 258 7.84 19.95 15.93
CA TYR A 258 7.79 18.56 15.47
C TYR A 258 9.18 17.94 15.34
N ARG A 259 10.17 18.72 14.90
CA ARG A 259 11.57 18.27 14.88
C ARG A 259 12.07 17.92 16.27
N LEU A 260 11.82 18.81 17.24
CA LEU A 260 12.21 18.59 18.64
C LEU A 260 11.47 17.39 19.23
N TYR A 261 10.19 17.21 18.88
CA TYR A 261 9.42 16.04 19.27
C TYR A 261 10.08 14.74 18.78
N ILE A 262 10.43 14.65 17.49
CA ILE A 262 11.08 13.46 16.91
C ILE A 262 12.41 13.18 17.63
N VAL A 263 13.29 14.19 17.74
CA VAL A 263 14.61 14.01 18.37
C VAL A 263 14.50 13.60 19.84
N LYS A 264 13.58 14.21 20.59
CA LYS A 264 13.38 13.91 22.01
C LYS A 264 12.79 12.51 22.23
N ASN A 265 11.91 12.05 21.34
CA ASN A 265 11.12 10.84 21.55
C ASN A 265 11.62 9.63 20.76
N LYS A 266 12.65 9.74 19.91
CA LYS A 266 13.09 8.63 19.03
C LYS A 266 13.41 7.33 19.79
N GLU A 267 14.02 7.40 20.97
CA GLU A 267 14.34 6.21 21.77
C GLU A 267 13.10 5.71 22.52
N ILE A 268 12.33 6.63 23.11
CA ILE A 268 11.11 6.32 23.89
C ILE A 268 10.03 5.68 23.01
N LEU A 269 9.93 6.15 21.76
CA LEU A 269 9.01 5.65 20.75
C LEU A 269 9.69 4.63 19.81
N ARG A 270 10.82 4.05 20.24
CA ARG A 270 11.42 2.84 19.65
C ARG A 270 11.71 2.94 18.15
N ALA A 271 12.13 4.12 17.66
CA ALA A 271 12.34 4.40 16.24
C ALA A 271 13.32 3.45 15.51
N GLY A 272 14.22 2.80 16.27
CA GLY A 272 15.18 1.81 15.76
C GLY A 272 14.75 0.36 15.89
N GLU A 273 13.54 0.08 16.37
CA GLU A 273 13.02 -1.27 16.51
C GLU A 273 12.10 -1.64 15.34
N THR A 274 11.97 -2.93 15.03
CA THR A 274 11.11 -3.46 13.95
C THR A 274 11.29 -2.79 12.57
N ILE A 275 12.51 -2.33 12.27
CA ILE A 275 12.83 -1.52 11.08
C ILE A 275 12.72 -2.27 9.74
N HIS A 276 12.40 -3.57 9.76
CA HIS A 276 12.26 -4.40 8.56
C HIS A 276 10.81 -4.51 8.08
N GLU A 277 9.87 -3.81 8.71
CA GLU A 277 8.44 -3.79 8.37
C GLU A 277 8.03 -2.40 7.86
N PHE A 278 7.14 -2.40 6.86
CA PHE A 278 6.42 -1.20 6.47
C PHE A 278 5.04 -1.58 5.94
N GLY A 279 4.00 -0.96 6.47
CA GLY A 279 2.63 -1.23 6.08
C GLY A 279 1.63 -0.39 6.86
N TRP A 280 0.35 -0.76 6.77
CA TRP A 280 -0.72 -0.05 7.45
C TRP A 280 -0.60 -0.11 8.98
N ASP A 281 0.07 -1.12 9.56
CA ASP A 281 0.30 -1.27 11.01
C ASP A 281 1.66 -0.74 11.47
N ASN A 282 2.77 -1.07 10.78
CA ASN A 282 4.12 -0.64 11.18
C ASN A 282 4.71 0.42 10.23
N LYS A 283 5.22 1.53 10.76
CA LYS A 283 5.81 2.68 10.03
C LYS A 283 7.32 2.82 10.18
N HIS A 284 8.00 1.97 10.95
CA HIS A 284 9.41 2.15 11.32
C HIS A 284 10.34 2.31 10.13
N ALA A 285 10.29 1.41 9.13
CA ALA A 285 11.14 1.55 7.94
C ALA A 285 10.83 2.86 7.18
N GLY A 286 9.55 3.21 7.06
CA GLY A 286 9.08 4.43 6.42
C GLY A 286 9.56 5.70 7.11
N ILE A 287 9.52 5.76 8.45
CA ILE A 287 10.01 6.88 9.27
C ILE A 287 11.51 7.09 9.03
N ASN A 288 12.30 6.00 9.13
CA ASN A 288 13.74 6.04 8.97
C ASN A 288 14.12 6.51 7.55
N VAL A 289 13.50 5.94 6.52
CA VAL A 289 13.69 6.38 5.13
C VAL A 289 13.26 7.84 4.95
N LEU A 290 12.09 8.26 5.44
CA LEU A 290 11.60 9.63 5.26
C LEU A 290 12.53 10.69 5.90
N ILE A 291 12.98 10.44 7.13
CA ILE A 291 13.82 11.38 7.90
C ILE A 291 15.26 11.40 7.38
N SER A 292 15.81 10.25 6.96
CA SER A 292 17.17 10.13 6.44
C SER A 292 17.47 11.09 5.28
N LYS A 293 16.45 11.50 4.50
CA LYS A 293 16.56 12.54 3.46
C LYS A 293 17.23 13.80 3.97
N MET A 294 16.92 14.23 5.21
CA MET A 294 17.49 15.44 5.80
C MET A 294 18.98 15.29 6.09
N VAL A 295 19.40 14.10 6.55
CA VAL A 295 20.81 13.76 6.79
C VAL A 295 21.57 13.71 5.48
N LEU A 296 21.05 12.99 4.49
CA LEU A 296 21.66 12.82 3.17
C LEU A 296 21.81 14.14 2.40
N MET A 297 20.92 15.12 2.67
CA MET A 297 21.02 16.47 2.10
C MET A 297 21.93 17.42 2.90
N GLY A 298 22.70 16.91 3.87
CA GLY A 298 23.66 17.68 4.68
C GLY A 298 23.00 18.66 5.66
N LYS A 299 21.75 18.43 6.05
CA LYS A 299 20.97 19.42 6.84
C LYS A 299 20.93 19.13 8.33
N SER A 300 21.46 18.01 8.81
CA SER A 300 21.21 17.60 10.20
C SER A 300 21.99 16.36 10.67
N ASP A 301 22.97 16.53 11.56
CA ASP A 301 23.63 15.42 12.26
C ASP A 301 22.74 14.76 13.32
N TYR A 302 21.77 15.50 13.89
CA TYR A 302 20.89 15.00 14.95
C TYR A 302 19.88 13.92 14.49
N PHE A 303 19.84 13.60 13.20
CA PHE A 303 19.03 12.52 12.63
C PHE A 303 19.86 11.35 12.11
N GLN A 304 21.16 11.29 12.43
CA GLN A 304 22.07 10.27 11.93
C GLN A 304 21.59 8.84 12.22
N SER A 305 20.99 8.59 13.39
CA SER A 305 20.45 7.27 13.76
C SER A 305 19.35 6.81 12.79
N PHE A 306 18.49 7.71 12.32
CA PHE A 306 17.45 7.36 11.34
C PHE A 306 18.05 6.95 9.98
N LYS A 307 19.17 7.57 9.59
CA LYS A 307 19.90 7.19 8.37
C LYS A 307 20.60 5.84 8.53
N GLN A 308 21.16 5.55 9.71
CA GLN A 308 21.75 4.24 10.01
C GLN A 308 20.69 3.13 9.96
N ASN A 309 19.54 3.33 10.60
CA ASN A 309 18.42 2.39 10.55
C ASN A 309 17.89 2.21 9.11
N ALA A 310 17.83 3.29 8.32
CA ALA A 310 17.44 3.21 6.91
C ALA A 310 18.45 2.40 6.08
N ASP A 311 19.75 2.56 6.33
CA ASP A 311 20.79 1.75 5.68
C ASP A 311 20.64 0.26 6.03
N GLU A 312 20.48 -0.07 7.31
CA GLU A 312 20.30 -1.44 7.80
C GLU A 312 19.06 -2.10 7.19
N PHE A 313 17.94 -1.39 7.19
CA PHE A 313 16.71 -1.82 6.52
C PHE A 313 16.97 -2.13 5.04
N ILE A 314 17.62 -1.23 4.31
CA ILE A 314 17.86 -1.40 2.87
C ILE A 314 18.78 -2.57 2.58
N CYS A 315 19.81 -2.80 3.42
CA CYS A 315 20.65 -3.97 3.32
C CYS A 315 19.86 -5.28 3.53
N SER A 316 18.88 -5.29 4.45
CA SER A 316 18.04 -6.47 4.70
C SER A 316 17.14 -6.87 3.52
N LEU A 317 16.91 -5.96 2.56
CA LEU A 317 16.09 -6.22 1.37
C LEU A 317 16.89 -6.67 0.14
N LEU A 318 18.23 -6.65 0.19
CA LEU A 318 19.03 -6.97 -0.99
C LEU A 318 19.00 -8.49 -1.29
N PRO A 319 18.71 -8.89 -2.55
CA PRO A 319 18.85 -10.29 -2.96
C PRO A 319 20.27 -10.82 -2.68
N GLY A 320 20.36 -12.04 -2.15
CA GLY A 320 21.63 -12.69 -1.81
C GLY A 320 22.17 -12.37 -0.41
N ILE A 321 21.56 -11.43 0.33
CA ILE A 321 21.81 -11.23 1.76
C ILE A 321 20.73 -12.00 2.53
N SER A 322 21.12 -13.03 3.26
CA SER A 322 20.18 -13.78 4.10
C SER A 322 19.73 -12.92 5.28
N HIS A 323 18.42 -12.81 5.47
CA HIS A 323 17.82 -12.09 6.59
C HIS A 323 16.61 -12.86 7.13
N PRO A 324 16.45 -13.04 8.46
CA PRO A 324 15.38 -13.88 9.03
C PRO A 324 13.94 -13.42 8.73
N GLN A 325 13.75 -12.15 8.35
CA GLN A 325 12.43 -11.52 8.16
C GLN A 325 12.11 -11.17 6.70
N VAL A 326 13.05 -11.45 5.78
CA VAL A 326 12.89 -11.13 4.36
C VAL A 326 13.39 -12.30 3.55
N GLU A 327 12.46 -12.94 2.83
CA GLU A 327 12.75 -14.04 1.94
C GLU A 327 12.42 -13.66 0.50
N TYR A 328 12.85 -14.50 -0.44
CA TYR A 328 12.48 -14.40 -1.83
C TYR A 328 11.92 -15.73 -2.31
N SER A 329 10.80 -15.70 -3.05
CA SER A 329 10.30 -16.87 -3.76
C SER A 329 11.28 -17.32 -4.83
N LEU A 330 11.07 -18.53 -5.40
CA LEU A 330 11.90 -19.02 -6.50
C LEU A 330 11.82 -18.12 -7.73
N GLY A 331 10.66 -17.50 -7.97
CA GLY A 331 10.44 -16.49 -9.01
C GLY A 331 11.07 -15.12 -8.73
N GLY A 332 11.58 -14.90 -7.51
CA GLY A 332 12.21 -13.65 -7.08
C GLY A 332 11.25 -12.59 -6.54
N LEU A 333 10.07 -12.98 -6.05
CA LEU A 333 9.16 -12.10 -5.31
C LEU A 333 9.65 -11.94 -3.87
N LEU A 334 9.63 -10.72 -3.33
CA LEU A 334 9.81 -10.49 -1.89
C LEU A 334 8.70 -11.20 -1.11
N VAL A 335 9.08 -12.01 -0.13
CA VAL A 335 8.15 -12.76 0.72
C VAL A 335 8.33 -12.34 2.18
N LYS A 336 7.22 -11.99 2.81
CA LYS A 336 7.08 -11.88 4.27
C LYS A 336 6.02 -12.84 4.78
N SER A 337 6.15 -13.24 6.04
CA SER A 337 5.16 -14.08 6.70
C SER A 337 3.82 -13.35 6.87
N GLY A 338 2.72 -14.09 6.76
CA GLY A 338 1.36 -13.56 6.88
C GLY A 338 0.53 -13.72 5.61
N GLY A 339 -0.68 -13.13 5.63
CA GLY A 339 -1.58 -13.10 4.47
C GLY A 339 -1.35 -11.86 3.59
N SER A 340 -1.78 -11.92 2.32
CA SER A 340 -1.74 -10.80 1.39
C SER A 340 -0.34 -10.17 1.21
N ASN A 341 0.64 -11.00 0.82
CA ASN A 341 2.05 -10.63 0.71
C ASN A 341 2.32 -9.39 -0.18
N MET A 342 1.50 -9.13 -1.19
CA MET A 342 1.66 -7.96 -2.09
C MET A 342 1.62 -6.60 -1.38
N GLN A 343 1.10 -6.51 -0.14
CA GLN A 343 1.20 -5.30 0.67
C GLN A 343 2.66 -4.95 1.00
N HIS A 344 3.47 -5.98 1.28
CA HIS A 344 4.89 -5.82 1.59
C HIS A 344 5.68 -5.57 0.30
N VAL A 345 5.38 -6.32 -0.76
CA VAL A 345 6.05 -6.17 -2.06
C VAL A 345 5.99 -4.72 -2.55
N THR A 346 4.79 -4.13 -2.56
CA THR A 346 4.56 -2.77 -3.08
C THR A 346 5.17 -1.70 -2.16
N SER A 347 4.94 -1.81 -0.84
CA SER A 347 5.41 -0.81 0.12
C SER A 347 6.93 -0.82 0.32
N LEU A 348 7.57 -1.99 0.40
CA LEU A 348 9.03 -2.13 0.54
C LEU A 348 9.75 -1.72 -0.75
N SER A 349 9.20 -2.08 -1.92
CA SER A 349 9.72 -1.61 -3.21
C SER A 349 9.66 -0.09 -3.34
N PHE A 350 8.57 0.52 -2.87
CA PHE A 350 8.45 1.98 -2.84
C PHE A 350 9.53 2.63 -1.96
N LEU A 351 9.84 2.04 -0.79
CA LEU A 351 10.92 2.54 0.06
C LEU A 351 12.30 2.36 -0.57
N LEU A 352 12.58 1.22 -1.22
CA LEU A 352 13.82 0.99 -1.99
C LEU A 352 14.01 2.07 -3.06
N LEU A 353 12.97 2.36 -3.84
CA LEU A 353 13.00 3.39 -4.87
C LEU A 353 13.18 4.79 -4.28
N THR A 354 12.46 5.10 -3.21
CA THR A 354 12.54 6.40 -2.52
C THR A 354 13.93 6.64 -1.97
N TYR A 355 14.52 5.65 -1.30
CA TYR A 355 15.85 5.76 -0.75
C TYR A 355 16.92 5.82 -1.83
N SER A 356 16.76 5.06 -2.92
CA SER A 356 17.60 5.18 -4.12
C SER A 356 17.63 6.62 -4.65
N ASN A 357 16.46 7.28 -4.71
CA ASN A 357 16.38 8.65 -5.15
C ASN A 357 17.15 9.60 -4.21
N TYR A 358 17.07 9.40 -2.89
CA TYR A 358 17.79 10.21 -1.91
C TYR A 358 19.31 10.02 -2.01
N LEU A 359 19.76 8.76 -2.11
CA LEU A 359 21.17 8.41 -2.29
C LEU A 359 21.73 8.96 -3.61
N SER A 360 20.97 8.89 -4.71
CA SER A 360 21.37 9.46 -6.01
C SER A 360 21.62 10.96 -5.92
N HIS A 361 20.69 11.70 -5.30
CA HIS A 361 20.84 13.15 -5.10
C HIS A 361 22.04 13.50 -4.20
N ALA A 362 22.28 12.69 -3.18
CA ALA A 362 23.40 12.87 -2.25
C ALA A 362 24.75 12.34 -2.80
N LYS A 363 24.75 11.66 -3.95
CA LYS A 363 25.90 10.93 -4.51
C LYS A 363 26.51 9.95 -3.49
N LYS A 364 25.66 9.18 -2.82
CA LYS A 364 26.03 8.19 -1.79
C LYS A 364 25.62 6.78 -2.18
N VAL A 365 26.20 5.81 -1.49
CA VAL A 365 25.88 4.37 -1.53
C VAL A 365 25.77 3.85 -0.10
N VAL A 366 25.18 2.67 0.08
CA VAL A 366 25.08 1.99 1.39
C VAL A 366 26.04 0.80 1.44
N PRO A 367 26.99 0.76 2.38
CA PRO A 367 27.79 -0.44 2.65
C PRO A 367 26.92 -1.51 3.34
N CYS A 368 26.84 -2.72 2.78
CA CYS A 368 26.08 -3.86 3.30
C CYS A 368 27.00 -5.07 3.50
N GLY A 369 28.04 -4.91 4.33
CA GLY A 369 29.09 -5.91 4.51
C GLY A 369 29.93 -6.06 3.24
N GLN A 370 29.93 -7.26 2.62
CA GLN A 370 30.61 -7.53 1.36
C GLN A 370 29.88 -6.97 0.13
N PHE A 371 28.62 -6.55 0.30
CA PHE A 371 27.79 -5.98 -0.75
C PHE A 371 27.74 -4.45 -0.62
N THR A 372 27.39 -3.78 -1.71
CA THR A 372 27.11 -2.34 -1.71
C THR A 372 25.76 -2.07 -2.36
N ALA A 373 24.85 -1.45 -1.61
CA ALA A 373 23.57 -0.96 -2.12
C ALA A 373 23.79 0.36 -2.87
N SER A 374 24.05 0.26 -4.17
CA SER A 374 24.09 1.42 -5.06
C SER A 374 22.66 1.88 -5.40
N PRO A 375 22.44 3.17 -5.73
CA PRO A 375 21.13 3.62 -6.17
C PRO A 375 20.59 2.84 -7.38
N ALA A 376 21.47 2.43 -8.31
CA ALA A 376 21.10 1.62 -9.46
C ALA A 376 20.59 0.24 -9.05
N LEU A 377 21.28 -0.44 -8.13
CA LEU A 377 20.85 -1.73 -7.60
C LEU A 377 19.48 -1.63 -6.91
N LEU A 378 19.27 -0.62 -6.06
CA LEU A 378 17.99 -0.42 -5.38
C LEU A 378 16.83 -0.20 -6.37
N ARG A 379 17.06 0.55 -7.46
CA ARG A 379 16.06 0.70 -8.53
C ARG A 379 15.79 -0.60 -9.23
N GLN A 380 16.82 -1.39 -9.51
CA GLN A 380 16.68 -2.69 -10.16
C GLN A 380 15.88 -3.67 -9.32
N VAL A 381 16.13 -3.74 -8.00
CA VAL A 381 15.35 -4.58 -7.08
C VAL A 381 13.89 -4.14 -7.06
N ALA A 382 13.62 -2.83 -6.88
CA ALA A 382 12.25 -2.31 -6.91
C ALA A 382 11.55 -2.56 -8.27
N LYS A 383 12.27 -2.40 -9.39
CA LYS A 383 11.75 -2.67 -10.74
C LYS A 383 11.38 -4.14 -10.90
N ARG A 384 12.25 -5.05 -10.45
CA ARG A 384 12.00 -6.50 -10.53
C ARG A 384 10.71 -6.90 -9.83
N GLN A 385 10.38 -6.27 -8.69
CA GLN A 385 9.12 -6.53 -7.99
C GLN A 385 7.90 -6.00 -8.76
N VAL A 386 8.00 -4.81 -9.37
CA VAL A 386 6.94 -4.28 -10.24
C VAL A 386 6.75 -5.16 -11.48
N ASP A 387 7.84 -5.58 -12.12
CA ASP A 387 7.81 -6.47 -13.28
C ASP A 387 7.18 -7.82 -12.93
N TYR A 388 7.49 -8.36 -11.75
CA TYR A 388 6.85 -9.56 -11.23
C TYR A 388 5.33 -9.36 -11.11
N ILE A 389 4.86 -8.24 -10.55
CA ILE A 389 3.42 -7.91 -10.47
C ILE A 389 2.80 -7.84 -11.87
N LEU A 390 3.54 -7.34 -12.86
CA LEU A 390 3.02 -7.09 -14.21
C LEU A 390 3.11 -8.29 -15.16
N GLY A 391 3.89 -9.33 -14.83
CA GLY A 391 3.89 -10.59 -15.56
C GLY A 391 5.20 -11.38 -15.57
N ASP A 392 6.30 -10.80 -15.11
CA ASP A 392 7.64 -11.43 -15.14
C ASP A 392 7.84 -12.39 -13.97
N ASN A 393 6.91 -13.34 -13.84
CA ASN A 393 6.85 -14.35 -12.79
C ASN A 393 6.69 -15.76 -13.39
N PRO A 394 6.90 -16.82 -12.59
CA PRO A 394 6.81 -18.21 -13.08
C PRO A 394 5.46 -18.55 -13.73
N MET A 395 4.38 -17.91 -13.30
CA MET A 395 3.05 -18.11 -13.87
C MET A 395 2.82 -17.34 -15.19
N LYS A 396 3.73 -16.45 -15.61
CA LYS A 396 3.57 -15.60 -16.80
C LYS A 396 2.21 -14.90 -16.84
N MET A 397 1.76 -14.37 -15.70
CA MET A 397 0.49 -13.67 -15.56
C MET A 397 0.67 -12.38 -14.77
N SER A 398 -0.03 -11.32 -15.15
CA SER A 398 -0.12 -10.15 -14.30
C SER A 398 -0.91 -10.48 -13.04
N TYR A 399 -0.57 -9.88 -11.91
CA TYR A 399 -1.37 -9.83 -10.70
C TYR A 399 -2.19 -8.53 -10.59
N MET A 400 -2.16 -7.69 -11.63
CA MET A 400 -3.00 -6.50 -11.79
C MET A 400 -4.17 -6.80 -12.74
N VAL A 401 -5.40 -6.66 -12.24
CA VAL A 401 -6.61 -6.91 -13.05
C VAL A 401 -6.65 -5.97 -14.26
N GLY A 402 -6.81 -6.56 -15.45
CA GLY A 402 -6.90 -5.85 -16.73
C GLY A 402 -5.56 -5.43 -17.34
N TYR A 403 -4.42 -5.81 -16.75
CA TYR A 403 -3.10 -5.57 -17.35
C TYR A 403 -2.56 -6.84 -18.01
N GLY A 404 -1.98 -6.70 -19.21
CA GLY A 404 -1.51 -7.83 -20.02
C GLY A 404 -2.64 -8.72 -20.55
N SER A 405 -2.27 -9.83 -21.18
CA SER A 405 -3.21 -10.80 -21.77
C SER A 405 -3.75 -11.82 -20.75
N ARG A 406 -3.06 -12.01 -19.62
CA ARG A 406 -3.41 -12.97 -18.57
C ARG A 406 -3.33 -12.29 -17.21
N PHE A 407 -4.45 -12.23 -16.51
CA PHE A 407 -4.62 -11.58 -15.19
C PHE A 407 -5.74 -12.25 -14.38
N PRO A 408 -5.85 -12.02 -13.05
CA PRO A 408 -6.92 -12.59 -12.21
C PRO A 408 -8.32 -12.20 -12.69
N GLN A 409 -9.18 -13.20 -12.84
CA GLN A 409 -10.56 -13.03 -13.31
C GLN A 409 -11.56 -13.19 -12.15
N ARG A 410 -11.16 -13.80 -11.02
CA ARG A 410 -12.04 -14.20 -9.93
C ARG A 410 -11.55 -13.69 -8.59
N ILE A 411 -11.33 -12.37 -8.50
CA ILE A 411 -10.85 -11.71 -7.28
C ILE A 411 -11.90 -11.69 -6.17
N HIS A 412 -11.45 -11.75 -4.91
CA HIS A 412 -12.30 -11.59 -3.72
C HIS A 412 -12.78 -10.14 -3.58
N HIS A 413 -13.80 -9.75 -4.33
CA HIS A 413 -14.34 -8.39 -4.30
C HIS A 413 -15.83 -8.36 -4.63
N ARG A 414 -16.67 -7.88 -3.69
CA ARG A 414 -18.14 -7.89 -3.81
C ARG A 414 -18.63 -7.11 -5.02
N GLY A 415 -18.26 -5.84 -5.14
CA GLY A 415 -18.69 -4.99 -6.28
C GLY A 415 -18.19 -5.49 -7.64
N SER A 416 -17.12 -6.30 -7.67
CA SER A 416 -16.57 -6.86 -8.91
C SER A 416 -17.34 -8.12 -9.31
N SER A 417 -17.65 -8.97 -8.32
CA SER A 417 -18.25 -10.30 -8.52
C SER A 417 -19.77 -10.30 -8.64
N VAL A 418 -20.46 -9.34 -8.04
CA VAL A 418 -21.92 -9.19 -8.11
C VAL A 418 -22.29 -8.31 -9.31
N PRO A 419 -23.26 -8.68 -10.17
CA PRO A 419 -23.69 -7.87 -11.30
C PRO A 419 -24.04 -6.44 -10.90
N SER A 420 -23.64 -5.47 -11.73
CA SER A 420 -23.87 -4.06 -11.46
C SER A 420 -25.36 -3.71 -11.42
N VAL A 421 -25.72 -2.59 -10.79
CA VAL A 421 -27.11 -2.07 -10.82
C VAL A 421 -27.57 -1.77 -12.26
N VAL A 422 -26.64 -1.50 -13.17
CA VAL A 422 -26.96 -1.24 -14.59
C VAL A 422 -27.42 -2.52 -15.26
N ASP A 423 -26.71 -3.63 -15.05
CA ASP A 423 -26.98 -4.89 -15.73
C ASP A 423 -28.05 -5.73 -15.01
N HIS A 424 -28.21 -5.52 -13.70
CA HIS A 424 -29.22 -6.17 -12.86
C HIS A 424 -29.86 -5.15 -11.91
N PRO A 425 -30.87 -4.39 -12.35
CA PRO A 425 -31.46 -3.30 -11.55
C PRO A 425 -32.19 -3.75 -10.28
N ALA A 426 -32.70 -4.98 -10.25
CA ALA A 426 -33.30 -5.54 -9.05
C ALA A 426 -32.25 -5.68 -7.95
N ARG A 427 -32.71 -5.45 -6.71
CA ARG A 427 -31.88 -5.58 -5.52
C ARG A 427 -31.44 -7.03 -5.34
N ILE A 428 -30.19 -7.23 -4.95
CA ILE A 428 -29.59 -8.51 -4.58
C ILE A 428 -29.31 -8.46 -3.08
N GLY A 429 -30.03 -9.25 -2.30
CA GLY A 429 -29.90 -9.27 -0.84
C GLY A 429 -28.62 -9.95 -0.36
N CYS A 430 -28.23 -9.64 0.89
CA CYS A 430 -27.06 -10.17 1.60
C CYS A 430 -26.69 -11.63 1.29
N LYS A 431 -27.63 -12.57 1.43
CA LYS A 431 -27.37 -14.01 1.21
C LYS A 431 -27.55 -14.46 -0.23
N GLU A 432 -28.32 -13.73 -1.02
CA GLU A 432 -28.57 -14.06 -2.44
C GLU A 432 -27.28 -13.95 -3.26
N GLY A 433 -26.37 -13.04 -2.90
CA GLY A 433 -25.12 -12.91 -3.63
C GLY A 433 -24.08 -14.00 -3.34
N SER A 434 -24.34 -14.91 -2.41
CA SER A 434 -23.50 -16.11 -2.17
C SER A 434 -23.29 -16.93 -3.46
N ARG A 435 -24.29 -16.93 -4.37
CA ARG A 435 -24.17 -17.59 -5.68
C ARG A 435 -23.09 -16.97 -6.56
N TYR A 436 -22.84 -15.66 -6.44
CA TYR A 436 -21.77 -14.98 -7.16
C TYR A 436 -20.42 -15.20 -6.49
N PHE A 437 -20.38 -15.23 -5.15
CA PHE A 437 -19.17 -15.58 -4.40
C PHE A 437 -18.63 -16.97 -4.75
N LEU A 438 -19.50 -17.97 -4.91
CA LEU A 438 -19.15 -19.36 -5.23
C LEU A 438 -19.08 -19.67 -6.73
N SER A 439 -19.44 -18.70 -7.59
CA SER A 439 -19.51 -18.91 -9.04
C SER A 439 -18.14 -19.27 -9.63
N PRO A 440 -18.03 -20.28 -10.51
CA PRO A 440 -16.76 -20.58 -11.19
C PRO A 440 -16.40 -19.57 -12.29
N ASN A 441 -17.37 -18.72 -12.70
CA ASN A 441 -17.20 -17.76 -13.78
C ASN A 441 -16.34 -16.56 -13.36
N PRO A 442 -15.73 -15.82 -14.30
CA PRO A 442 -15.13 -14.52 -14.04
C PRO A 442 -16.08 -13.55 -13.33
N ASN A 443 -15.50 -12.60 -12.61
CA ASN A 443 -16.23 -11.46 -12.06
C ASN A 443 -16.83 -10.63 -13.21
N PRO A 444 -18.13 -10.33 -13.21
CA PRO A 444 -18.79 -9.61 -14.30
C PRO A 444 -18.29 -8.17 -14.45
N ASN A 445 -17.86 -7.53 -13.36
CA ASN A 445 -17.32 -6.18 -13.40
C ASN A 445 -15.81 -6.22 -13.20
N LEU A 446 -15.04 -5.91 -14.24
CA LEU A 446 -13.59 -5.79 -14.11
C LEU A 446 -13.22 -4.59 -13.22
N LEU A 447 -12.64 -4.89 -12.06
CA LEU A 447 -12.03 -3.90 -11.19
C LEU A 447 -10.61 -3.60 -11.69
N ILE A 448 -10.57 -2.86 -12.81
CA ILE A 448 -9.33 -2.56 -13.52
C ILE A 448 -8.32 -1.90 -12.58
N GLY A 449 -7.09 -2.43 -12.57
CA GLY A 449 -5.97 -1.94 -11.79
C GLY A 449 -5.85 -2.51 -10.39
N ALA A 450 -6.82 -3.30 -9.91
CA ALA A 450 -6.70 -3.99 -8.63
C ALA A 450 -5.49 -4.92 -8.64
N VAL A 451 -4.59 -4.75 -7.67
CA VAL A 451 -3.51 -5.70 -7.41
C VAL A 451 -3.94 -6.59 -6.26
N VAL A 452 -4.03 -7.89 -6.54
CA VAL A 452 -4.44 -8.91 -5.58
C VAL A 452 -3.35 -9.19 -4.55
N GLY A 453 -3.68 -9.92 -3.47
CA GLY A 453 -2.72 -10.38 -2.45
C GLY A 453 -1.49 -11.14 -3.00
N GLY A 454 -1.59 -11.72 -4.20
CA GLY A 454 -0.49 -12.30 -4.96
C GLY A 454 -0.36 -13.82 -4.80
N PRO A 455 0.68 -14.44 -5.37
CA PRO A 455 0.91 -15.87 -5.21
C PRO A 455 1.38 -16.21 -3.79
N ASN A 456 1.34 -17.50 -3.47
CA ASN A 456 1.95 -18.04 -2.26
C ASN A 456 3.50 -18.05 -2.38
N VAL A 457 4.17 -18.57 -1.36
CA VAL A 457 5.65 -18.63 -1.30
C VAL A 457 6.29 -19.52 -2.37
N THR A 458 5.52 -20.41 -3.00
CA THR A 458 5.97 -21.27 -4.12
C THR A 458 5.68 -20.69 -5.49
N ASP A 459 5.30 -19.40 -5.55
CA ASP A 459 4.88 -18.69 -6.77
C ASP A 459 3.56 -19.19 -7.39
N ASP A 460 2.76 -19.98 -6.66
CA ASP A 460 1.46 -20.46 -7.11
C ASP A 460 0.32 -19.50 -6.73
N PHE A 461 -0.58 -19.26 -7.68
CA PHE A 461 -1.75 -18.40 -7.50
C PHE A 461 -3.05 -19.09 -7.90
N PRO A 462 -3.96 -19.36 -6.94
CA PRO A 462 -5.31 -19.77 -7.26
C PRO A 462 -6.14 -18.53 -7.61
N ASP A 463 -6.47 -18.35 -8.89
CA ASP A 463 -7.42 -17.31 -9.31
C ASP A 463 -8.83 -17.69 -8.86
N SER A 464 -9.16 -17.55 -7.57
CA SER A 464 -10.38 -18.09 -6.97
C SER A 464 -10.84 -17.25 -5.77
N ARG A 465 -12.06 -16.69 -5.87
CA ARG A 465 -12.69 -15.78 -4.90
C ARG A 465 -12.58 -16.22 -3.43
N PRO A 466 -12.79 -17.49 -3.06
CA PRO A 466 -12.67 -17.91 -1.66
C PRO A 466 -11.26 -17.82 -1.07
N TYR A 467 -10.20 -17.79 -1.89
CA TYR A 467 -8.82 -17.66 -1.43
C TYR A 467 -8.45 -16.18 -1.23
N PHE A 468 -9.12 -15.53 -0.29
CA PHE A 468 -9.02 -14.08 -0.07
C PHE A 468 -7.59 -13.62 0.25
N GLN A 469 -6.78 -14.42 0.95
CA GLN A 469 -5.39 -14.07 1.28
C GLN A 469 -4.52 -13.84 0.04
N LEU A 470 -4.90 -14.43 -1.11
CA LEU A 470 -4.17 -14.33 -2.37
C LEU A 470 -4.92 -13.46 -3.37
N THR A 471 -6.25 -13.51 -3.38
CA THR A 471 -7.09 -12.91 -4.44
C THR A 471 -7.78 -11.61 -4.06
N GLU A 472 -7.72 -11.19 -2.81
CA GLU A 472 -8.30 -9.92 -2.36
C GLU A 472 -7.36 -8.75 -2.68
N PRO A 473 -7.84 -7.70 -3.37
CA PRO A 473 -7.12 -6.44 -3.44
C PRO A 473 -7.46 -5.57 -2.25
N THR A 474 -6.52 -4.72 -1.82
CA THR A 474 -6.77 -3.71 -0.79
C THR A 474 -6.24 -2.35 -1.23
N THR A 475 -6.80 -1.29 -0.65
CA THR A 475 -6.39 0.08 -0.99
C THR A 475 -4.91 0.34 -0.77
N TYR A 476 -4.33 -0.24 0.28
CA TYR A 476 -2.94 -0.01 0.68
C TYR A 476 -1.92 -0.85 -0.09
N ILE A 477 -2.32 -1.91 -0.80
CA ILE A 477 -1.47 -2.59 -1.79
C ILE A 477 -1.24 -1.68 -3.00
N ASN A 478 -2.30 -1.04 -3.48
CA ASN A 478 -2.24 -0.21 -4.69
C ASN A 478 -1.57 1.15 -4.45
N ALA A 479 -1.68 1.73 -3.26
CA ALA A 479 -1.24 3.11 -3.01
C ALA A 479 0.26 3.37 -3.21
N PRO A 480 1.20 2.52 -2.73
CA PRO A 480 2.63 2.69 -2.97
C PRO A 480 3.00 2.51 -4.46
N LEU A 481 2.21 1.69 -5.19
CA LEU A 481 2.47 1.37 -6.59
C LEU A 481 2.35 2.60 -7.50
N LEU A 482 1.59 3.63 -7.11
CA LEU A 482 1.48 4.86 -7.87
C LEU A 482 2.85 5.55 -8.05
N GLY A 483 3.66 5.60 -7.00
CA GLY A 483 5.00 6.19 -7.05
C GLY A 483 5.97 5.36 -7.89
N LEU A 484 5.92 4.03 -7.72
CA LEU A 484 6.73 3.07 -8.47
C LEU A 484 6.47 3.17 -9.98
N LEU A 485 5.20 3.04 -10.39
CA LEU A 485 4.80 3.10 -11.79
C LEU A 485 5.05 4.48 -12.39
N SER A 486 4.82 5.56 -11.64
CA SER A 486 5.18 6.90 -12.08
C SER A 486 6.66 7.03 -12.41
N TYR A 487 7.54 6.52 -11.53
CA TYR A 487 8.97 6.59 -11.77
C TYR A 487 9.39 5.78 -12.99
N PHE A 488 9.00 4.50 -13.07
CA PHE A 488 9.40 3.62 -14.17
C PHE A 488 8.77 4.05 -15.51
N SER A 489 7.59 4.68 -15.52
CA SER A 489 6.99 5.23 -16.75
C SER A 489 7.84 6.31 -17.47
N ALA A 490 8.80 6.89 -16.77
CA ALA A 490 9.69 7.93 -17.29
C ALA A 490 11.17 7.49 -17.35
N HIS A 491 11.52 6.32 -16.81
CA HIS A 491 12.91 5.86 -16.65
C HIS A 491 13.10 4.36 -16.97
N ALA A 492 12.15 3.76 -17.68
CA ALA A 492 12.18 2.36 -18.10
C ALA A 492 13.07 2.11 -19.31
#